data_AF-A0A4P7AJB4-F1
#
_entry.id   AF-A0A4P7AJB4-F1
#
_cell.length_a   1.000
_cell.length_b   1.000
_cell.length_c   1.000
_cell.angle_alpha   90.00
_cell.angle_beta   90.00
_cell.angle_gamma   90.00
#
_symmetry.space_group_name_H-M   'P 1'
#
loop_
_entity.id
_entity.type
_entity.pdbx_description
1 polymer ?
#
loop_
_entity_poly.entity_id
_entity_poly.type
_entity_poly.pdbx_seq_one_letter_code
_entity_poly.pdbx_strand_id
1 'polypeptide(L)'
;MKEAKTLIKNIESGSKNLELKNKKMNNSFNLSNLFNEIVIFLGQVILLILFSFLYIKGYIKSIGLITTLNIISGIYCFFGSSSVKSLISILAHKNVIKLNYSLNNEEVDNEQNEVSKVNSIEYKNLSFKHEDNEKEIIKNFSLKIYKGEKILIKGESGVGKTTLLKMLYNPKFKIDG
;
A
#
# COMPACT_ATOMS: atom_id res chain seq x y z
N MET A 1 2.91 1.01 33.30
CA MET A 1 1.43 0.96 33.16
C MET A 1 0.77 2.29 32.76
N LYS A 2 1.17 3.46 33.30
CA LYS A 2 0.59 4.75 32.90
C LYS A 2 0.85 5.09 31.42
N GLU A 3 2.07 4.87 30.93
CA GLU A 3 2.45 5.15 29.54
C GLU A 3 1.64 4.36 28.50
N ALA A 4 1.43 3.06 28.72
CA ALA A 4 0.61 2.22 27.86
C ALA A 4 -0.85 2.70 27.77
N LYS A 5 -1.43 3.17 28.90
CA LYS A 5 -2.79 3.74 28.91
C LYS A 5 -2.87 5.05 28.14
N THR A 6 -1.86 5.92 28.22
CA THR A 6 -1.78 7.14 27.42
C THR A 6 -1.61 6.84 25.92
N LEU A 7 -0.82 5.84 25.55
CA LEU A 7 -0.65 5.42 24.15
C LEU A 7 -1.97 4.92 23.56
N ILE A 8 -2.68 4.03 24.26
CA ILE A 8 -3.99 3.52 23.82
C ILE A 8 -4.98 4.68 23.62
N LYS A 9 -5.02 5.62 24.56
CA LYS A 9 -5.89 6.81 24.47
C LYS A 9 -5.53 7.74 23.29
N ASN A 10 -4.24 7.88 22.99
CA ASN A 10 -3.77 8.65 21.82
C ASN A 10 -4.12 7.96 20.50
N ILE A 11 -4.02 6.63 20.43
CA ILE A 11 -4.42 5.85 19.27
C ILE A 11 -5.93 5.95 19.05
N GLU A 12 -6.73 5.82 20.11
CA GLU A 12 -8.20 5.86 20.06
C GLU A 12 -8.74 7.27 19.70
N SER A 13 -8.11 8.33 20.22
CA SER A 13 -8.44 9.69 19.81
C SER A 13 -8.00 9.99 18.38
N GLY A 14 -6.85 9.46 17.95
CA GLY A 14 -6.37 9.53 16.57
C GLY A 14 -7.31 8.83 15.59
N SER A 15 -7.74 7.60 15.88
CA SER A 15 -8.65 6.84 15.03
C SER A 15 -10.00 7.55 14.89
N LYS A 16 -10.56 8.05 15.99
CA LYS A 16 -11.81 8.81 15.98
C LYS A 16 -11.71 10.10 15.17
N ASN A 17 -10.58 10.81 15.25
CA ASN A 17 -10.34 12.01 14.44
C ASN A 17 -10.22 11.67 12.94
N LEU A 18 -9.59 10.54 12.59
CA LEU A 18 -9.51 10.04 11.22
C LEU A 18 -10.90 9.67 10.67
N GLU A 19 -11.73 8.99 11.45
CA GLU A 19 -13.11 8.67 11.07
C GLU A 19 -13.95 9.93 10.82
N LEU A 20 -13.85 10.93 11.71
CA LEU A 20 -14.54 12.21 11.53
C LEU A 20 -14.05 12.95 10.28
N LYS A 21 -12.75 12.94 10.02
CA LYS A 21 -12.16 13.55 8.81
C LYS A 21 -12.61 12.81 7.55
N ASN A 22 -12.63 11.47 7.57
CA ASN A 22 -13.13 10.64 6.47
C ASN A 22 -14.63 10.88 6.22
N LYS A 23 -15.44 10.97 7.27
CA LYS A 23 -16.86 11.28 7.17
C LYS A 23 -17.10 12.67 6.57
N LYS A 24 -16.37 13.69 7.02
CA LYS A 24 -16.41 15.05 6.45
C LYS A 24 -15.98 15.07 4.99
N MET A 25 -14.90 14.38 4.66
CA MET A 25 -14.39 14.24 3.29
C MET A 25 -15.42 13.57 2.39
N ASN A 26 -15.98 12.43 2.81
CA ASN A 26 -17.02 11.73 2.05
C ASN A 26 -18.27 12.59 1.88
N ASN A 27 -18.66 13.35 2.90
CA ASN A 27 -19.78 14.27 2.80
C ASN A 27 -19.50 15.43 1.81
N SER A 28 -18.28 15.98 1.83
CA SER A 28 -17.84 16.99 0.85
C SER A 28 -17.83 16.44 -0.57
N PHE A 29 -17.37 15.19 -0.77
CA PHE A 29 -17.40 14.51 -2.06
C PHE A 29 -18.82 14.23 -2.55
N ASN A 30 -19.72 13.82 -1.65
CA ASN A 30 -21.12 13.62 -1.99
C ASN A 30 -21.78 14.94 -2.40
N LEU A 31 -21.48 16.03 -1.68
CA LEU A 31 -21.98 17.36 -2.03
C LEU A 31 -21.46 17.83 -3.40
N SER A 32 -20.18 17.64 -3.69
CA SER A 32 -19.63 17.98 -5.01
C SER A 32 -20.22 17.11 -6.12
N ASN A 33 -20.48 15.83 -5.86
CA ASN A 33 -21.15 14.96 -6.83
C ASN A 33 -22.57 15.44 -7.11
N LEU A 34 -23.35 15.75 -6.06
CA LEU A 34 -24.70 16.29 -6.22
C LEU A 34 -24.71 17.59 -7.03
N PHE A 35 -23.75 18.49 -6.77
CA PHE A 35 -23.62 19.72 -7.56
C PHE A 35 -23.32 19.42 -9.03
N ASN A 36 -22.40 18.49 -9.31
CA ASN A 36 -22.06 18.09 -10.66
C ASN A 36 -23.27 17.46 -11.40
N GLU A 37 -24.02 16.59 -10.73
CA GLU A 37 -25.25 16.00 -11.26
C GLU A 37 -26.29 17.08 -11.61
N ILE A 38 -26.45 18.10 -10.76
CA ILE A 38 -27.36 19.24 -11.02
C ILE A 38 -26.89 20.03 -12.24
N VAL A 39 -25.60 20.34 -12.35
CA VAL A 39 -25.04 21.08 -13.49
C VAL A 39 -25.26 20.31 -14.80
N ILE A 40 -25.01 19.01 -14.80
CA ILE A 40 -25.20 18.14 -15.96
C ILE A 40 -26.68 18.06 -16.33
N PHE A 41 -27.57 17.87 -15.35
CA PHE A 41 -29.01 17.84 -15.55
C PHE A 41 -29.52 19.14 -16.18
N LEU A 42 -29.11 20.30 -15.66
CA LEU A 42 -29.47 21.60 -16.23
C LEU A 42 -28.92 21.75 -17.66
N GLY A 43 -27.69 21.32 -17.92
CA GLY A 43 -27.10 21.30 -19.25
C GLY A 43 -27.91 20.46 -20.25
N GLN A 44 -28.40 19.29 -19.83
CA GLN A 44 -29.25 18.43 -20.65
C GLN A 44 -30.61 19.08 -20.96
N VAL A 45 -31.24 19.71 -19.96
CA VAL A 45 -32.50 20.44 -20.17
C VAL A 45 -32.30 21.59 -21.16
N ILE A 46 -31.21 22.35 -21.04
CA ILE A 46 -30.87 23.44 -21.96
C ILE A 46 -30.65 22.91 -23.38
N LEU A 47 -29.88 21.82 -23.53
CA LEU A 47 -29.65 21.19 -24.82
C LEU A 47 -30.95 20.69 -25.45
N LEU A 48 -31.83 20.06 -24.67
CA LEU A 48 -33.11 19.57 -25.15
C LEU A 48 -34.01 20.71 -25.64
N ILE A 49 -34.05 21.83 -24.91
CA ILE A 49 -34.76 23.05 -25.33
C ILE A 49 -34.16 23.61 -26.62
N LEU A 50 -32.84 23.73 -26.70
CA LEU A 50 -32.13 24.26 -27.88
C LEU A 50 -32.41 23.40 -29.12
N PHE A 51 -32.28 22.08 -29.01
CA PHE A 51 -32.52 21.17 -30.12
C PHE A 51 -34.00 21.11 -30.52
N SER A 52 -34.91 21.18 -29.56
CA SER A 52 -36.35 21.31 -29.84
C SER A 52 -36.65 22.58 -30.63
N PHE A 53 -36.04 23.71 -30.24
CA PHE A 53 -36.17 24.97 -30.96
C PHE A 53 -35.62 24.89 -32.40
N LEU A 54 -34.44 24.29 -32.59
CA LEU A 54 -33.84 24.11 -33.91
C LEU A 54 -34.66 23.18 -34.82
N TYR A 55 -35.31 22.17 -34.24
CA TYR A 55 -36.23 21.28 -34.96
C TYR A 55 -37.47 22.04 -35.46
N ILE A 56 -38.10 22.84 -34.58
CA ILE A 56 -39.28 23.65 -34.94
C ILE A 56 -38.92 24.68 -36.03
N LYS A 57 -37.71 25.24 -36.00
CA LYS A 57 -37.21 26.15 -37.06
C LYS A 57 -36.83 25.43 -38.36
N GLY A 58 -36.88 24.10 -38.42
CA GLY A 58 -36.60 23.31 -39.61
C GLY A 58 -35.11 23.15 -39.95
N TYR A 59 -34.20 23.61 -39.09
CA TYR A 59 -32.75 23.40 -39.26
C TYR A 59 -32.36 21.94 -39.08
N ILE A 60 -33.07 21.22 -38.20
CA ILE A 60 -32.88 19.79 -37.94
C ILE A 60 -34.17 19.06 -38.32
N LYS A 61 -34.05 18.06 -39.20
CA LYS A 61 -35.21 17.26 -39.67
C LYS A 61 -35.36 15.92 -38.98
N SER A 62 -34.29 15.39 -38.39
CA SER A 62 -34.29 14.07 -37.76
C SER A 62 -34.38 14.17 -36.25
N ILE A 63 -35.48 13.65 -35.69
CA ILE A 63 -35.67 13.52 -34.23
C ILE A 63 -34.61 12.58 -33.61
N GLY A 64 -34.08 11.63 -34.39
CA GLY A 64 -33.07 10.69 -33.93
C GLY A 64 -31.74 11.34 -33.55
N LEU A 65 -31.38 12.44 -34.20
CA LEU A 65 -30.15 13.19 -33.89
C LEU A 65 -30.22 13.85 -32.50
N ILE A 66 -31.43 14.25 -32.09
CA ILE A 66 -31.69 14.87 -30.79
C ILE A 66 -31.61 13.81 -29.69
N THR A 67 -32.20 12.63 -29.90
CA THR A 67 -32.21 11.56 -28.90
C THR A 67 -30.84 10.89 -28.74
N THR A 68 -30.08 10.70 -29.81
CA THR A 68 -28.74 10.08 -29.70
C THR A 68 -27.74 10.95 -28.93
N LEU A 69 -27.74 12.27 -29.15
CA LEU A 69 -26.85 13.19 -28.42
C LEU A 69 -27.17 13.23 -26.92
N ASN A 70 -28.45 13.16 -26.54
CA ASN A 70 -28.87 13.09 -25.15
C ASN A 70 -28.43 11.76 -24.49
N ILE A 71 -28.55 10.64 -25.18
CA ILE A 71 -28.10 9.33 -24.68
C ILE A 71 -26.58 9.32 -24.47
N ILE A 72 -25.80 9.88 -25.40
CA ILE A 72 -24.33 9.98 -25.28
C ILE A 72 -23.94 10.81 -24.05
N SER A 73 -24.62 11.93 -23.80
CA SER A 73 -24.39 12.75 -22.61
C SER A 73 -24.68 11.97 -21.30
N GLY A 74 -25.76 11.20 -21.27
CA GLY A 74 -26.11 10.34 -20.13
C GLY A 74 -25.06 9.25 -19.87
N ILE A 75 -24.56 8.60 -20.93
CA ILE A 75 -23.48 7.61 -20.86
C ILE A 75 -22.22 8.24 -20.25
N TYR A 76 -21.81 9.43 -20.72
CA TYR A 76 -20.62 10.12 -20.21
C TYR A 76 -20.70 10.39 -18.69
N CYS A 77 -21.88 10.78 -18.18
CA CYS A 77 -22.09 11.04 -16.76
C CYS A 77 -21.90 9.77 -15.90
N PHE A 78 -22.44 8.64 -16.38
CA PHE A 78 -22.40 7.36 -15.66
C PHE A 78 -20.96 6.81 -15.53
N PHE A 79 -20.15 6.95 -16.59
CA PHE A 79 -18.77 6.47 -16.60
C PHE A 79 -17.76 7.46 -16.00
N GLY A 80 -18.01 8.78 -16.10
CA GLY A 80 -17.09 9.80 -15.63
C GLY A 80 -16.88 9.80 -14.11
N SER A 81 -17.96 9.70 -13.34
CA SER A 81 -17.92 9.81 -11.87
C SER A 81 -17.18 8.65 -11.18
N SER A 82 -17.31 7.43 -11.69
CA SER A 82 -16.62 6.24 -11.17
C SER A 82 -15.11 6.28 -11.45
N SER A 83 -14.74 6.84 -12.60
CA SER A 83 -13.34 6.91 -13.05
C SER A 83 -12.51 7.87 -12.19
N VAL A 84 -13.09 9.01 -11.80
CA VAL A 84 -12.44 10.00 -10.92
C VAL A 84 -12.18 9.43 -9.53
N LYS A 85 -13.15 8.71 -8.94
CA LYS A 85 -12.98 8.05 -7.63
C LYS A 85 -11.85 7.02 -7.65
N SER A 86 -11.74 6.23 -8.72
CA SER A 86 -10.67 5.26 -8.92
C SER A 86 -9.29 5.94 -9.01
N LEU A 87 -9.20 7.09 -9.70
CA LEU A 87 -7.93 7.81 -9.81
C LEU A 87 -7.46 8.38 -8.47
N ILE A 88 -8.39 8.92 -7.67
CA ILE A 88 -8.09 9.47 -6.34
C ILE A 88 -7.60 8.37 -5.40
N SER A 89 -8.20 7.17 -5.44
CA SER A 89 -7.76 6.05 -4.60
C SER A 89 -6.36 5.55 -4.97
N ILE A 90 -6.04 5.50 -6.27
CA ILE A 90 -4.70 5.14 -6.77
C ILE A 90 -3.66 6.17 -6.31
N LEU A 91 -3.96 7.48 -6.42
CA LEU A 91 -3.07 8.54 -5.96
C LEU A 91 -2.84 8.49 -4.44
N ALA A 92 -3.88 8.18 -3.65
CA ALA A 92 -3.76 8.01 -2.21
C ALA A 92 -2.82 6.86 -1.83
N HIS A 93 -2.82 5.77 -2.61
CA HIS A 93 -1.99 4.60 -2.36
C HIS A 93 -0.48 4.86 -2.60
N LYS A 94 -0.15 5.78 -3.52
CA LYS A 94 1.25 6.18 -3.81
C LYS A 94 1.95 6.75 -2.57
N ASN A 95 1.24 7.49 -1.73
CA ASN A 95 1.79 8.09 -0.53
C ASN A 95 2.12 7.04 0.55
N VAL A 96 1.30 5.99 0.67
CA VAL A 96 1.54 4.87 1.58
C VAL A 96 2.76 4.06 1.15
N ILE A 97 2.91 3.80 -0.16
CA ILE A 97 4.06 3.08 -0.70
C ILE A 97 5.35 3.87 -0.45
N LYS A 98 5.33 5.20 -0.64
CA LYS A 98 6.48 6.07 -0.36
C LYS A 98 6.85 6.06 1.12
N LEU A 99 5.87 6.10 2.03
CA LEU A 99 6.11 6.02 3.47
C LEU A 99 6.74 4.67 3.86
N ASN A 100 6.22 3.56 3.34
CA ASN A 100 6.78 2.22 3.58
C ASN A 100 8.21 2.09 3.04
N TYR A 101 8.52 2.75 1.91
CA TYR A 101 9.88 2.78 1.37
C TYR A 101 10.83 3.61 2.24
N SER A 102 10.39 4.77 2.75
CA SER A 102 11.18 5.62 3.65
C SER A 102 11.46 4.94 4.99
N LEU A 103 10.48 4.28 5.59
CA LEU A 103 10.65 3.56 6.87
C LEU A 103 11.61 2.37 6.76
N ASN A 104 11.66 1.71 5.60
CA ASN A 104 12.57 0.58 5.39
C ASN A 104 14.01 0.99 5.04
N ASN A 105 14.26 2.27 4.74
CA ASN A 105 15.56 2.77 4.30
C ASN A 105 16.34 3.57 5.36
N GLU A 106 15.80 3.75 6.57
CA GLU A 106 16.50 4.48 7.65
C GLU A 106 17.57 3.65 8.40
N GLU A 107 17.90 2.43 7.97
CA GLU A 107 19.05 1.67 8.51
C GLU A 107 19.97 1.06 7.43
N VAL A 108 20.43 1.87 6.48
CA VAL A 108 21.65 1.55 5.74
C VAL A 108 22.68 2.62 6.07
N ASP A 109 23.40 2.39 7.17
CA ASP A 109 24.67 3.07 7.42
C ASP A 109 25.56 2.84 6.18
N ASN A 110 25.72 3.89 5.39
CA ASN A 110 26.63 3.94 4.25
C ASN A 110 28.08 4.07 4.73
N GLU A 111 28.52 3.18 5.62
CA GLU A 111 29.94 2.85 5.64
C GLU A 111 30.17 1.85 4.50
N GLN A 112 30.53 2.39 3.34
CA GLN A 112 31.19 1.61 2.29
C GLN A 112 32.56 1.19 2.80
N ASN A 113 32.57 0.24 3.73
CA ASN A 113 33.75 -0.58 3.98
C ASN A 113 33.89 -1.45 2.74
N GLU A 114 34.85 -1.16 1.86
CA GLU A 114 35.28 -2.09 0.83
C GLU A 114 35.57 -3.42 1.52
N VAL A 115 34.65 -4.38 1.42
CA VAL A 115 34.82 -5.69 2.04
C VAL A 115 35.91 -6.39 1.25
N SER A 116 37.14 -6.22 1.71
CA SER A 116 38.31 -6.97 1.28
C SER A 116 37.99 -8.48 1.29
N LYS A 117 38.62 -9.23 0.38
CA LYS A 117 38.37 -10.67 0.14
C LYS A 117 38.07 -11.44 1.44
N VAL A 118 36.84 -11.93 1.59
CA VAL A 118 36.44 -12.80 2.71
C VAL A 118 37.16 -14.15 2.59
N ASN A 119 38.00 -14.47 3.56
CA ASN A 119 38.78 -15.72 3.60
C ASN A 119 38.09 -16.84 4.39
N SER A 120 37.26 -16.49 5.38
CA SER A 120 36.52 -17.47 6.18
C SER A 120 35.31 -16.83 6.87
N ILE A 121 34.32 -17.67 7.18
CA ILE A 121 33.14 -17.34 7.97
C ILE A 121 33.15 -18.25 9.20
N GLU A 122 32.92 -17.70 10.40
CA GLU A 122 32.96 -18.47 11.65
C GLU A 122 31.76 -18.15 12.55
N TYR A 123 31.07 -19.19 13.00
CA TYR A 123 30.16 -19.19 14.14
C TYR A 123 30.87 -19.78 15.35
N LYS A 124 30.78 -19.12 16.51
CA LYS A 124 31.28 -19.61 17.80
C LYS A 124 30.15 -19.66 18.81
N ASN A 125 29.93 -20.85 19.36
CA ASN A 125 28.97 -21.11 20.44
C ASN A 125 27.57 -20.53 20.17
N LEU A 126 27.11 -20.62 18.92
CA LEU A 126 25.83 -20.07 18.50
C LEU A 126 24.69 -20.82 19.17
N SER A 127 23.90 -20.10 19.96
CA SER A 127 22.61 -20.57 20.48
C SER A 127 21.52 -19.65 19.93
N PHE A 128 20.41 -20.23 19.49
CA PHE A 128 19.31 -19.46 18.93
C PHE A 128 17.96 -20.03 19.33
N LYS A 129 17.05 -19.13 19.68
CA LYS A 129 15.68 -19.40 20.11
C LYS A 129 14.77 -18.35 19.45
N HIS A 130 13.61 -18.76 18.95
CA HIS A 130 12.61 -17.79 18.49
C HIS A 130 11.94 -17.15 19.71
N GLU A 131 11.61 -15.85 19.63
CA GLU A 131 10.96 -15.10 20.72
C GLU A 131 9.70 -15.80 21.25
N ASP A 132 8.93 -16.42 20.35
CA ASP A 132 7.66 -17.10 20.67
C ASP A 132 7.80 -18.56 21.12
N ASN A 133 9.02 -19.12 21.15
CA ASN A 133 9.24 -20.55 21.42
C ASN A 133 10.19 -20.73 22.58
N GLU A 134 9.80 -21.48 23.62
CA GLU A 134 10.67 -21.76 24.78
C GLU A 134 11.88 -22.64 24.45
N LYS A 135 11.79 -23.43 23.38
CA LYS A 135 12.81 -24.39 22.95
C LYS A 135 13.86 -23.72 22.06
N GLU A 136 15.12 -23.81 22.46
CA GLU A 136 16.25 -23.43 21.60
C GLU A 136 16.29 -24.35 20.37
N ILE A 137 16.44 -23.74 19.20
CA ILE A 137 16.47 -24.39 17.90
C ILE A 137 17.91 -24.78 17.55
N ILE A 138 18.87 -23.94 17.94
CA ILE A 138 20.31 -24.18 17.81
C ILE A 138 20.91 -24.04 19.20
N LYS A 139 21.74 -25.01 19.61
CA LYS A 139 22.39 -25.02 20.92
C LYS A 139 23.89 -25.16 20.77
N ASN A 140 24.64 -24.17 21.23
CA ASN A 140 26.11 -24.19 21.29
C ASN A 140 26.80 -24.69 20.00
N PHE A 141 26.35 -24.17 18.86
CA PHE A 141 26.83 -24.59 17.55
C PHE A 141 28.04 -23.77 17.11
N SER A 142 29.13 -24.43 16.75
CA SER A 142 30.33 -23.80 16.23
C SER A 142 30.65 -24.34 14.84
N LEU A 143 30.92 -23.45 13.89
CA LEU A 143 31.21 -23.80 12.50
C LEU A 143 32.20 -22.81 11.92
N LYS A 144 33.22 -23.29 11.23
CA LYS A 144 34.15 -22.46 10.46
C LYS A 144 34.18 -22.94 9.02
N ILE A 145 34.01 -22.00 8.09
CA ILE A 145 33.95 -22.23 6.65
C ILE A 145 35.06 -21.42 6.01
N TYR A 146 35.98 -22.06 5.31
CA TYR A 146 37.01 -21.37 4.54
C TYR A 146 36.56 -21.11 3.10
N LYS A 147 37.18 -20.11 2.48
CA LYS A 147 36.89 -19.77 1.08
C LYS A 147 37.15 -20.95 0.15
N GLY A 148 36.14 -21.31 -0.64
CA GLY A 148 36.21 -22.41 -1.60
C GLY A 148 35.76 -23.77 -1.04
N GLU A 149 35.48 -23.85 0.26
CA GLU A 149 34.94 -25.06 0.85
C GLU A 149 33.45 -25.26 0.51
N LYS A 150 33.06 -26.53 0.36
CA LYS A 150 31.67 -26.93 0.20
C LYS A 150 31.24 -27.70 1.44
N ILE A 151 30.19 -27.22 2.10
CA ILE A 151 29.66 -27.83 3.32
C ILE A 151 28.26 -28.37 3.05
N LEU A 152 28.01 -29.61 3.48
CA LEU A 152 26.69 -30.23 3.46
C LEU A 152 26.06 -30.13 4.85
N ILE A 153 24.92 -29.46 4.94
CA ILE A 153 24.13 -29.38 6.18
C ILE A 153 23.01 -30.42 6.11
N LYS A 154 23.14 -31.53 6.83
CA LYS A 154 22.15 -32.63 6.89
C LYS A 154 21.40 -32.63 8.23
N GLY A 155 20.15 -33.10 8.21
CA GLY A 155 19.38 -33.44 9.41
C GLY A 155 17.89 -33.57 9.09
N GLU A 156 17.04 -33.76 10.09
CA GLU A 156 15.59 -33.83 9.95
C GLU A 156 14.94 -32.46 9.65
N SER A 157 13.68 -32.48 9.19
CA SER A 157 12.91 -31.23 9.00
C SER A 157 12.66 -30.55 10.35
N GLY A 158 12.73 -29.22 10.40
CA GLY A 158 12.47 -28.45 11.63
C GLY A 158 13.64 -28.30 12.61
N VAL A 159 14.82 -28.87 12.33
CA VAL A 159 16.02 -28.76 13.20
C VAL A 159 16.75 -27.41 13.10
N GLY A 160 16.27 -26.47 12.29
CA GLY A 160 16.87 -25.12 12.19
C GLY A 160 17.85 -24.88 11.04
N LYS A 161 17.92 -25.78 10.04
CA LYS A 161 18.81 -25.59 8.85
C LYS A 161 18.56 -24.27 8.10
N THR A 162 17.31 -23.96 7.80
CA THR A 162 16.95 -22.70 7.12
C THR A 162 17.21 -21.49 8.00
N THR A 163 17.05 -21.63 9.32
CA THR A 163 17.34 -20.58 10.30
C THR A 163 18.84 -20.28 10.33
N LEU A 164 19.70 -21.30 10.35
CA LEU A 164 21.15 -21.15 10.27
C LEU A 164 21.60 -20.42 8.98
N LEU A 165 20.96 -20.72 7.84
CA LEU A 165 21.23 -20.02 6.57
C LEU A 165 20.74 -18.57 6.57
N LYS A 166 19.60 -18.28 7.20
CA LYS A 166 19.09 -16.90 7.34
C LYS A 166 20.03 -16.04 8.20
N MET A 167 20.58 -16.61 9.28
CA MET A 167 21.56 -15.93 10.13
C MET A 167 22.86 -15.64 9.37
N LEU A 168 23.23 -16.52 8.44
CA LEU A 168 24.43 -16.32 7.61
C LEU A 168 24.26 -15.16 6.62
N TYR A 169 23.05 -15.02 6.08
CA TYR A 169 22.70 -13.96 5.15
C TYR A 169 22.47 -12.60 5.84
N ASN A 170 21.85 -12.61 7.02
CA ASN A 170 21.52 -11.42 7.78
C ASN A 170 21.94 -11.55 9.25
N PRO A 171 23.15 -11.08 9.62
CA PRO A 171 23.66 -11.21 10.99
C PRO A 171 22.91 -10.33 12.01
N LYS A 172 22.11 -9.35 11.56
CA LYS A 172 21.20 -8.57 12.43
C LYS A 172 19.95 -9.37 12.84
N PHE A 173 19.77 -10.59 12.32
CA PHE A 173 18.68 -11.48 12.72
C PHE A 173 18.94 -11.96 14.16
N LYS A 174 18.39 -11.21 15.14
CA LYS A 174 18.53 -11.36 16.60
C LYS A 174 19.27 -12.62 17.04
N ILE A 175 20.57 -12.44 17.24
CA ILE A 175 21.44 -13.38 17.94
C ILE A 175 21.51 -12.85 19.37
N ASP A 176 20.77 -13.46 20.29
CA ASP A 176 21.04 -13.27 21.71
C ASP A 176 22.34 -14.05 21.98
N GLY A 177 23.46 -13.33 22.01
CA GLY A 177 24.78 -13.86 22.36
C GLY A 177 24.97 -13.96 23.86
#